data_AF-A0A8S8YRT6-F1
#
_entry.id   AF-A0A8S8YRT6-F1
#
_cell.length_a   1.000
_cell.length_b   1.000
_cell.length_c   1.000
_cell.angle_alpha   90.00
_cell.angle_beta   90.00
_cell.angle_gamma   90.00
#
_symmetry.space_group_name_H-M   'P 1'
#
loop_
_entity.id
_entity.type
_entity.pdbx_description
1 polymer ?
#
loop_
_entity_poly.entity_id
_entity_poly.type
_entity_poly.pdbx_seq_one_letter_code
_entity_poly.pdbx_strand_id
1 'polypeptide(L)'
;MTFGEVEIPFWEESGHVCKTCTITGSRFWTRDQSRETCGDSTEDPYTFIGEPIIDGFQILGKELKDAMRERFQDFFEKKGHSRVSPYPVVARWRDDIHLTIASIADFQPHVTSGLVPPPANPLVISQPCIRLTDVAAVGRSGRHLSTFEMMAHHAFNKSSEGSVVYWIDQCVRYCDEMLVESFGIDPNELTYVENPWSGGGNAGPALEVIVGGLELATLVFMNLEEHEDGDIEIKGLNYREMDLQIIDTGYGLERFCWAAAGTPTIYDAIYPESVTWLKKLASFKKTRRRSRYFCRYGGSPRRNFQTSRNSEY
;
A
#
# COMPACT_ATOMS: atom_id res chain seq x y z
N MET A 1 12.55 -4.61 21.38
CA MET A 1 12.06 -5.93 20.91
C MET A 1 12.01 -5.89 19.39
N THR A 2 12.58 -6.87 18.69
CA THR A 2 12.21 -7.11 17.29
C THR A 2 10.71 -7.35 17.27
N PHE A 3 9.95 -6.62 16.45
CA PHE A 3 8.54 -6.93 16.20
C PHE A 3 8.46 -8.43 15.91
N GLY A 4 7.77 -9.16 16.79
CA GLY A 4 7.90 -10.62 16.91
C GLY A 4 7.77 -11.34 15.58
N GLU A 5 8.51 -12.44 15.43
CA GLU A 5 8.30 -13.36 14.32
C GLU A 5 6.85 -13.85 14.40
N VAL A 6 5.99 -13.29 13.55
CA VAL A 6 4.62 -13.77 13.41
C VAL A 6 4.69 -15.03 12.57
N GLU A 7 4.18 -16.13 13.10
CA GLU A 7 4.03 -17.36 12.35
C GLU A 7 2.93 -17.17 11.29
N ILE A 8 3.31 -17.32 10.02
CA ILE A 8 2.42 -17.23 8.87
C ILE A 8 2.61 -18.54 8.09
N PRO A 9 1.82 -19.59 8.40
CA PRO A 9 1.92 -20.90 7.76
C PRO A 9 1.90 -20.85 6.23
N PHE A 10 1.20 -19.88 5.66
CA PHE A 10 1.15 -19.66 4.23
C PHE A 10 2.54 -19.57 3.58
N TRP A 11 3.55 -19.04 4.27
CA TRP A 11 4.90 -18.95 3.72
C TRP A 11 5.47 -20.30 3.33
N GLU A 12 5.37 -21.29 4.22
CA GLU A 12 5.85 -22.64 3.94
C GLU A 12 4.99 -23.31 2.85
N GLU A 13 3.66 -23.22 2.98
CA GLU A 13 2.72 -23.86 2.07
C GLU A 13 2.85 -23.39 0.62
N SER A 14 3.19 -22.11 0.42
CA SER A 14 3.31 -21.49 -0.90
C SER A 14 4.76 -21.40 -1.41
N GLY A 15 5.71 -21.98 -0.67
CA GLY A 15 7.12 -22.06 -1.06
C GLY A 15 7.90 -20.75 -0.94
N HIS A 16 7.43 -19.81 -0.11
CA HIS A 16 8.20 -18.61 0.20
C HIS A 16 9.40 -18.94 1.09
N VAL A 17 10.47 -18.18 0.88
CA VAL A 17 11.64 -18.17 1.75
C VAL A 17 11.87 -16.77 2.28
N CYS A 18 12.20 -16.66 3.57
CA CYS A 18 12.63 -15.40 4.17
C CYS A 18 14.10 -15.15 3.82
N LYS A 19 14.40 -13.95 3.33
CA LYS A 19 15.74 -13.49 2.98
C LYS A 19 16.01 -12.11 3.56
N THR A 20 17.28 -11.72 3.59
CA THR A 20 17.70 -10.37 3.95
C THR A 20 18.20 -9.67 2.70
N CYS A 21 17.64 -8.50 2.41
CA CYS A 21 18.03 -7.72 1.24
C CYS A 21 19.49 -7.26 1.37
N THR A 22 20.29 -7.56 0.35
CA THR A 22 21.72 -7.21 0.30
C THR A 22 21.99 -5.70 0.25
N ILE A 23 21.00 -4.90 -0.13
CA ILE A 23 21.11 -3.44 -0.29
C ILE A 23 20.53 -2.68 0.90
N THR A 24 19.35 -3.04 1.38
CA THR A 24 18.65 -2.30 2.44
C THR A 24 18.82 -2.91 3.83
N GLY A 25 19.20 -4.19 3.91
CA GLY A 25 19.19 -4.98 5.15
C GLY A 25 17.80 -5.40 5.61
N SER A 26 16.72 -5.03 4.91
CA SER A 26 15.36 -5.41 5.26
C SER A 26 15.15 -6.92 5.08
N ARG A 27 14.38 -7.52 5.97
CA ARG A 27 13.86 -8.88 5.80
C ARG A 27 12.70 -8.87 4.82
N PHE A 28 12.64 -9.87 3.95
CA PHE A 28 11.56 -10.01 2.98
C PHE A 28 11.30 -11.47 2.61
N TRP A 29 10.07 -11.76 2.23
CA TRP A 29 9.63 -13.08 1.79
C TRP A 29 9.45 -13.10 0.27
N THR A 30 9.89 -14.17 -0.38
CA THR A 30 9.76 -14.35 -1.84
C THR A 30 9.70 -15.82 -2.22
N ARG A 31 9.05 -16.13 -3.35
CA ARG A 31 9.12 -17.46 -3.98
C ARG A 31 10.36 -17.62 -4.89
N ASP A 32 10.99 -16.53 -5.30
CA ASP A 32 12.20 -16.56 -6.11
C ASP A 32 13.43 -16.91 -5.27
N GLN A 33 13.88 -18.16 -5.42
CA GLN A 33 15.04 -18.70 -4.72
C GLN A 33 16.36 -18.01 -5.10
N SER A 34 16.42 -17.35 -6.25
CA SER A 34 17.61 -16.61 -6.70
C SER A 34 17.63 -15.13 -6.31
N ARG A 35 16.49 -14.56 -5.90
CA ARG A 35 16.38 -13.13 -5.54
C ARG A 35 17.25 -12.74 -4.35
N GLU A 36 17.98 -11.64 -4.47
CA GLU A 36 18.85 -11.08 -3.42
C GLU A 36 18.39 -9.72 -2.87
N THR A 37 17.48 -9.04 -3.59
CA THR A 37 16.95 -7.72 -3.25
C THR A 37 15.46 -7.77 -2.87
N CYS A 38 15.02 -6.87 -2.00
CA CYS A 38 13.63 -6.86 -1.53
C CYS A 38 12.62 -6.33 -2.56
N GLY A 39 13.07 -5.83 -3.72
CA GLY A 39 12.20 -5.19 -4.71
C GLY A 39 12.00 -3.70 -4.48
N ASP A 40 12.37 -3.15 -3.32
CA ASP A 40 12.28 -1.71 -3.02
C ASP A 40 13.63 -1.13 -2.58
N SER A 41 14.63 -1.21 -3.47
CA SER A 41 15.98 -0.70 -3.23
C SER A 41 16.50 0.22 -4.36
N THR A 42 17.73 0.71 -4.23
CA THR A 42 18.40 1.50 -5.27
C THR A 42 18.79 0.71 -6.51
N GLU A 43 18.77 -0.62 -6.41
CA GLU A 43 19.09 -1.58 -7.47
C GLU A 43 17.84 -2.25 -8.06
N ASP A 44 16.65 -1.97 -7.51
CA ASP A 44 15.38 -2.47 -8.04
C ASP A 44 14.72 -1.38 -8.92
N PRO A 45 14.84 -1.44 -10.26
CA PRO A 45 14.14 -0.51 -11.14
C PRO A 45 12.67 -0.92 -11.29
N TYR A 46 11.86 0.00 -11.81
CA TYR A 46 10.52 -0.35 -12.28
C TYR A 46 10.61 -1.21 -13.54
N THR A 47 10.30 -2.49 -13.42
CA THR A 47 10.35 -3.44 -14.54
C THR A 47 9.13 -3.28 -15.47
N PHE A 48 7.98 -2.92 -14.90
CA PHE A 48 6.71 -2.85 -15.62
C PHE A 48 6.58 -1.69 -16.63
N ILE A 49 7.49 -0.72 -16.63
CA ILE A 49 7.40 0.45 -17.53
C ILE A 49 7.72 0.02 -18.97
N GLY A 50 6.71 0.04 -19.82
CA GLY A 50 6.75 -0.43 -21.21
C GLY A 50 6.44 -1.91 -21.39
N GLU A 51 6.34 -2.66 -20.29
CA GLU A 51 6.03 -4.09 -20.23
C GLU A 51 5.09 -4.30 -19.03
N PRO A 52 3.78 -4.02 -19.17
CA PRO A 52 2.84 -4.11 -18.05
C PRO A 52 2.91 -5.44 -17.31
N ILE A 53 2.79 -5.39 -15.98
CA ILE A 53 2.87 -6.58 -15.11
C ILE A 53 1.48 -7.08 -14.67
N ILE A 54 0.44 -6.27 -14.91
CA ILE A 54 -0.96 -6.65 -14.72
C ILE A 54 -1.62 -6.64 -16.10
N ASP A 55 -2.01 -7.82 -16.58
CA ASP A 55 -2.61 -7.99 -17.90
C ASP A 55 -4.12 -7.71 -17.93
N GLY A 56 -4.65 -7.57 -19.14
CA GLY A 56 -6.10 -7.45 -19.37
C GLY A 56 -6.67 -6.03 -19.29
N PHE A 57 -5.81 -5.01 -19.20
CA PHE A 57 -6.22 -3.60 -19.22
C PHE A 57 -5.55 -2.86 -20.39
N GLN A 58 -6.33 -2.57 -21.44
CA GLN A 58 -5.88 -1.79 -22.61
C GLN A 58 -6.43 -0.35 -22.61
N ILE A 59 -7.08 0.03 -21.50
CA ILE A 59 -7.71 1.34 -21.26
C ILE A 59 -6.87 2.15 -20.29
N LEU A 60 -7.03 3.48 -20.31
CA LEU A 60 -6.33 4.42 -19.42
C LEU A 60 -7.34 5.34 -18.74
N GLY A 61 -6.88 6.17 -17.81
CA GLY A 61 -7.67 7.23 -17.21
C GLY A 61 -8.75 6.72 -16.25
N LYS A 62 -9.91 7.39 -16.27
CA LYS A 62 -11.03 7.07 -15.38
C LYS A 62 -11.55 5.64 -15.59
N GLU A 63 -11.68 5.20 -16.83
CA GLU A 63 -12.20 3.86 -17.14
C GLU A 63 -11.28 2.76 -16.56
N LEU A 64 -9.96 2.96 -16.64
CA LEU A 64 -8.99 2.06 -16.01
C LEU A 64 -9.15 2.03 -14.49
N LYS A 65 -9.25 3.21 -13.86
CA LYS A 65 -9.48 3.30 -12.41
C LYS A 65 -10.76 2.58 -11.98
N ASP A 66 -11.84 2.76 -12.72
CA ASP A 66 -13.13 2.14 -12.41
C ASP A 66 -13.07 0.62 -12.54
N ALA A 67 -12.50 0.11 -13.65
CA ALA A 67 -12.36 -1.34 -13.84
C ALA A 67 -11.44 -1.98 -12.80
N MET A 68 -10.36 -1.30 -12.40
CA MET A 68 -9.43 -1.75 -11.37
C MET A 68 -10.08 -1.77 -9.99
N ARG A 69 -10.87 -0.74 -9.65
CA ARG A 69 -11.64 -0.65 -8.40
C ARG A 69 -12.67 -1.77 -8.29
N GLU A 70 -13.46 -1.97 -9.35
CA GLU A 70 -14.48 -3.02 -9.37
C GLU A 70 -13.85 -4.41 -9.23
N ARG A 71 -12.74 -4.69 -9.93
CA ARG A 71 -12.05 -5.98 -9.81
C ARG A 71 -11.59 -6.27 -8.38
N PHE A 72 -11.04 -5.27 -7.70
CA PHE A 72 -10.62 -5.39 -6.30
C PHE A 72 -11.82 -5.64 -5.37
N GLN A 73 -12.87 -4.83 -5.48
CA GLN A 73 -14.05 -4.95 -4.61
C GLN A 73 -14.80 -6.27 -4.85
N ASP A 74 -14.97 -6.68 -6.11
CA ASP A 74 -15.59 -7.95 -6.50
C ASP A 74 -14.85 -9.16 -5.94
N PHE A 75 -13.51 -9.11 -5.88
CA PHE A 75 -12.71 -10.19 -5.28
C PHE A 75 -13.07 -10.37 -3.80
N PHE A 76 -13.02 -9.30 -3.02
CA PHE A 76 -13.28 -9.38 -1.58
C PHE A 76 -14.76 -9.62 -1.25
N GLU A 77 -15.70 -9.12 -2.06
CA GLU A 77 -17.12 -9.50 -1.90
C GLU A 77 -17.36 -11.00 -2.07
N LYS A 78 -16.68 -11.64 -3.03
CA LYS A 78 -16.72 -13.11 -3.19
C LYS A 78 -16.07 -13.85 -2.02
N LYS A 79 -15.20 -13.19 -1.25
CA LYS A 79 -14.61 -13.71 0.00
C LYS A 79 -15.45 -13.41 1.24
N GLY A 80 -16.61 -12.76 1.09
CA GLY A 80 -17.55 -12.48 2.17
C GLY A 80 -17.37 -11.11 2.82
N HIS A 81 -16.52 -10.24 2.29
CA HIS A 81 -16.41 -8.85 2.74
C HIS A 81 -17.59 -8.04 2.23
N SER A 82 -18.18 -7.21 3.09
CA SER A 82 -19.24 -6.31 2.65
C SER A 82 -18.67 -5.02 2.07
N ARG A 83 -19.12 -4.62 0.88
CA ARG A 83 -18.71 -3.36 0.24
C ARG A 83 -19.28 -2.15 0.98
N VAL A 84 -18.42 -1.22 1.35
CA VAL A 84 -18.76 0.03 2.04
C VAL A 84 -18.50 1.22 1.12
N SER A 85 -19.39 2.22 1.16
CA SER A 85 -19.21 3.47 0.39
C SER A 85 -18.08 4.32 0.97
N PRO A 86 -17.31 5.04 0.14
CA PRO A 86 -16.26 5.91 0.62
C PRO A 86 -16.78 7.04 1.52
N TYR A 87 -15.98 7.39 2.51
CA TYR A 87 -16.14 8.55 3.37
C TYR A 87 -15.63 9.82 2.66
N PRO A 88 -16.07 11.02 3.08
CA PRO A 88 -15.54 12.26 2.52
C PRO A 88 -14.07 12.44 2.92
N VAL A 89 -13.28 13.09 2.04
CA VAL A 89 -11.86 13.39 2.30
C VAL A 89 -11.62 14.35 3.46
N VAL A 90 -12.68 15.00 3.96
CA VAL A 90 -12.63 15.85 5.15
C VAL A 90 -13.12 15.02 6.34
N ALA A 91 -12.26 14.85 7.34
CA ALA A 91 -12.51 13.99 8.48
C ALA A 91 -13.48 14.66 9.47
N ARG A 92 -14.79 14.63 9.17
CA ARG A 92 -15.84 15.29 9.98
C ARG A 92 -16.18 14.57 11.28
N TRP A 93 -15.76 13.32 11.43
CA TRP A 93 -16.09 12.42 12.55
C TRP A 93 -15.04 12.40 13.65
N ARG A 94 -13.95 13.15 13.50
CA ARG A 94 -12.81 13.18 14.43
C ARG A 94 -12.18 14.58 14.45
N ASP A 95 -11.48 14.91 15.53
CA ASP A 95 -10.96 16.27 15.78
C ASP A 95 -9.42 16.36 15.78
N ASP A 96 -8.72 15.24 15.63
CA ASP A 96 -7.26 15.13 15.69
C ASP A 96 -6.57 15.25 14.32
N ILE A 97 -7.29 14.98 13.22
CA ILE A 97 -6.82 15.21 11.85
C ILE A 97 -7.89 15.92 11.01
N HIS A 98 -7.47 16.70 10.01
CA HIS A 98 -8.40 17.44 9.14
C HIS A 98 -8.85 16.65 7.90
N LEU A 99 -8.00 15.79 7.37
CA LEU A 99 -8.18 15.09 6.10
C LEU A 99 -8.04 13.58 6.28
N THR A 100 -8.73 12.80 5.46
CA THR A 100 -8.57 11.34 5.41
C THR A 100 -7.22 10.99 4.81
N ILE A 101 -6.31 10.44 5.61
CA ILE A 101 -4.92 10.12 5.22
C ILE A 101 -4.70 8.64 4.83
N ALA A 102 -5.65 7.78 5.20
CA ALA A 102 -5.68 6.33 4.98
C ALA A 102 -7.14 5.83 5.13
N SER A 103 -7.45 4.65 4.61
CA SER A 103 -8.79 4.05 4.76
C SER A 103 -9.16 3.78 6.23
N ILE A 104 -8.20 3.33 7.05
CA ILE A 104 -8.43 3.09 8.48
C ILE A 104 -8.84 4.35 9.25
N ALA A 105 -8.48 5.53 8.75
CA ALA A 105 -8.82 6.80 9.38
C ALA A 105 -10.33 7.06 9.43
N ASP A 106 -11.11 6.38 8.58
CA ASP A 106 -12.58 6.42 8.56
C ASP A 106 -13.19 5.77 9.81
N PHE A 107 -12.48 4.81 10.39
CA PHE A 107 -12.95 4.00 11.52
C PHE A 107 -12.33 4.46 12.85
N GLN A 108 -11.26 5.26 12.80
CA GLN A 108 -10.63 5.84 13.97
C GLN A 108 -11.34 7.11 14.48
N PRO A 109 -11.32 7.36 15.80
CA PRO A 109 -10.90 6.44 16.86
C PRO A 109 -12.04 5.50 17.32
N HIS A 110 -13.29 5.83 17.02
CA HIS A 110 -14.46 5.25 17.67
C HIS A 110 -14.66 3.75 17.42
N VAL A 111 -14.42 3.28 16.19
CA VAL A 111 -14.53 1.85 15.87
C VAL A 111 -13.29 1.12 16.34
N THR A 112 -12.11 1.70 16.12
CA THR A 112 -10.83 1.08 16.51
C THR A 112 -10.66 0.95 18.03
N SER A 113 -11.33 1.79 18.82
CA SER A 113 -11.39 1.66 20.28
C SER A 113 -12.52 0.74 20.77
N GLY A 114 -13.34 0.19 19.87
CA GLY A 114 -14.49 -0.65 20.20
C GLY A 114 -15.70 0.07 20.78
N LEU A 115 -15.75 1.41 20.74
CA LEU A 115 -16.90 2.19 21.23
C LEU A 115 -18.12 2.08 20.31
N VAL A 116 -17.87 1.90 19.01
CA VAL A 116 -18.89 1.80 17.97
C VAL A 116 -18.57 0.58 17.08
N PRO A 117 -19.56 -0.25 16.69
CA PRO A 117 -19.30 -1.34 15.76
C PRO A 117 -18.91 -0.82 14.36
N PRO A 118 -18.08 -1.57 13.59
CA PRO A 118 -17.84 -1.23 12.19
C PRO A 118 -19.13 -1.36 11.38
N PRO A 119 -19.26 -0.66 10.24
CA PRO A 119 -20.45 -0.74 9.38
C PRO A 119 -20.68 -2.15 8.80
N ALA A 120 -19.61 -2.94 8.67
CA ALA A 120 -19.65 -4.37 8.39
C ALA A 120 -18.34 -5.03 8.86
N ASN A 121 -18.34 -6.35 9.04
CA ASN A 121 -17.15 -7.08 9.46
C ASN A 121 -17.12 -8.50 8.85
N PRO A 122 -16.18 -8.81 7.94
CA PRO A 122 -15.17 -7.91 7.39
C PRO A 122 -15.76 -6.99 6.30
N LEU A 123 -15.05 -5.92 5.96
CA LEU A 123 -15.50 -4.92 4.97
C LEU A 123 -14.46 -4.68 3.88
N VAL A 124 -14.92 -4.22 2.71
CA VAL A 124 -14.06 -3.76 1.60
C VAL A 124 -14.49 -2.35 1.17
N ILE A 125 -13.52 -1.49 0.89
CA ILE A 125 -13.73 -0.08 0.54
C ILE A 125 -12.69 0.40 -0.48
N SER A 126 -13.02 1.44 -1.24
CA SER A 126 -12.06 2.23 -2.01
C SER A 126 -12.15 3.68 -1.55
N GLN A 127 -11.26 4.07 -0.65
CA GLN A 127 -11.33 5.34 0.06
C GLN A 127 -10.43 6.40 -0.59
N PRO A 128 -10.97 7.52 -1.07
CA PRO A 128 -10.17 8.68 -1.45
C PRO A 128 -9.43 9.26 -0.24
N CYS A 129 -8.11 9.41 -0.37
CA CYS A 129 -7.20 9.89 0.64
C CYS A 129 -6.42 11.11 0.14
N ILE A 130 -6.02 11.98 1.07
CA ILE A 130 -5.13 13.12 0.80
C ILE A 130 -3.91 13.03 1.72
N ARG A 131 -2.71 13.01 1.13
CA ARG A 131 -1.44 13.10 1.85
C ARG A 131 -0.67 14.33 1.40
N LEU A 132 -0.51 15.28 2.32
CA LEU A 132 0.21 16.53 2.06
C LEU A 132 1.71 16.44 2.38
N THR A 133 2.13 15.42 3.13
CA THR A 133 3.53 15.15 3.47
C THR A 133 4.39 14.86 2.23
N ASP A 134 3.79 14.29 1.19
CA ASP A 134 4.50 13.82 -0.01
C ASP A 134 4.51 14.86 -1.15
N VAL A 135 3.96 16.06 -0.94
CA VAL A 135 3.79 17.09 -1.98
C VAL A 135 5.11 17.44 -2.66
N ALA A 136 6.22 17.48 -1.93
CA ALA A 136 7.54 17.76 -2.50
C ALA A 136 8.02 16.69 -3.50
N ALA A 137 7.50 15.46 -3.40
CA ALA A 137 7.83 14.34 -4.29
C ALA A 137 6.88 14.22 -5.49
N VAL A 138 5.68 14.83 -5.43
CA VAL A 138 4.70 14.83 -6.52
C VAL A 138 5.30 15.49 -7.77
N GLY A 139 5.18 14.81 -8.92
CA GLY A 139 5.74 15.24 -10.19
C GLY A 139 7.25 14.97 -10.35
N ARG A 140 7.96 14.61 -9.28
CA ARG A 140 9.40 14.28 -9.32
C ARG A 140 9.66 12.78 -9.37
N SER A 141 9.00 12.01 -8.50
CA SER A 141 9.22 10.55 -8.42
C SER A 141 8.49 9.76 -9.51
N GLY A 142 7.49 10.37 -10.18
CA GLY A 142 6.63 9.69 -11.14
C GLY A 142 5.55 8.80 -10.54
N ARG A 143 5.55 8.56 -9.22
CA ARG A 143 4.58 7.69 -8.52
C ARG A 143 3.76 8.36 -7.40
N HIS A 144 4.25 9.48 -6.85
CA HIS A 144 3.58 10.12 -5.72
C HIS A 144 2.42 10.99 -6.19
N LEU A 145 1.34 10.98 -5.41
CA LEU A 145 0.13 11.75 -5.62
C LEU A 145 -0.21 12.44 -4.30
N SER A 146 -0.76 13.65 -4.36
CA SER A 146 -1.35 14.29 -3.19
C SER A 146 -2.72 13.70 -2.85
N THR A 147 -3.47 13.29 -3.88
CA THR A 147 -4.78 12.65 -3.78
C THR A 147 -4.76 11.31 -4.50
N PHE A 148 -5.20 10.25 -3.84
CA PHE A 148 -5.22 8.89 -4.38
C PHE A 148 -6.35 8.10 -3.74
N GLU A 149 -6.72 6.97 -4.31
CA GLU A 149 -7.67 6.05 -3.69
C GLU A 149 -6.91 4.89 -3.05
N MET A 150 -7.08 4.75 -1.74
CA MET A 150 -6.64 3.59 -0.98
C MET A 150 -7.77 2.58 -0.97
N MET A 151 -7.64 1.53 -1.79
CA MET A 151 -8.48 0.36 -1.66
C MET A 151 -8.06 -0.43 -0.43
N ALA A 152 -9.01 -0.99 0.30
CA ALA A 152 -8.72 -1.67 1.56
C ALA A 152 -9.76 -2.73 1.85
N HIS A 153 -9.33 -3.78 2.52
CA HIS A 153 -10.20 -4.68 3.25
C HIS A 153 -9.82 -4.65 4.74
N HIS A 154 -10.83 -4.53 5.60
CA HIS A 154 -10.64 -4.43 7.04
C HIS A 154 -11.40 -5.54 7.77
N ALA A 155 -10.79 -6.05 8.83
CA ALA A 155 -11.42 -6.97 9.77
C ALA A 155 -11.12 -6.52 11.19
N PHE A 156 -12.15 -6.46 12.03
CA PHE A 156 -12.07 -5.98 13.41
C PHE A 156 -12.29 -7.19 14.33
N ASN A 157 -11.24 -7.65 15.00
CA ASN A 157 -11.23 -8.87 15.79
C ASN A 157 -11.18 -8.54 17.28
N LYS A 158 -12.17 -9.02 18.02
CA LYS A 158 -12.23 -8.86 19.48
C LYS A 158 -12.07 -10.22 20.13
N SER A 159 -10.81 -10.59 20.37
CA SER A 159 -10.43 -11.93 20.84
C SER A 159 -11.00 -12.23 22.23
N SER A 160 -11.12 -11.23 23.10
CA SER A 160 -11.74 -11.37 24.43
C SER A 160 -13.21 -11.82 24.40
N GLU A 161 -13.91 -11.57 23.29
CA GLU A 161 -15.31 -11.97 23.09
C GLU A 161 -15.44 -13.17 22.13
N GLY A 162 -14.32 -13.76 21.69
CA GLY A 162 -14.31 -14.86 20.71
C GLY A 162 -14.74 -14.44 19.30
N SER A 163 -14.80 -13.14 19.02
CA SER A 163 -15.20 -12.59 17.71
C SER A 163 -13.97 -12.34 16.84
N VAL A 164 -13.45 -13.40 16.23
CA VAL A 164 -12.33 -13.34 15.28
C VAL A 164 -12.82 -13.73 13.89
N VAL A 165 -12.71 -12.82 12.92
CA VAL A 165 -13.06 -13.06 11.52
C VAL A 165 -11.91 -13.78 10.82
N TYR A 166 -10.74 -13.14 10.79
CA TYR A 166 -9.48 -13.71 10.33
C TYR A 166 -8.31 -12.83 10.78
N TRP A 167 -7.10 -13.39 10.75
CA TRP A 167 -5.88 -12.68 11.14
C TRP A 167 -4.80 -12.73 10.06
N ILE A 168 -3.53 -12.61 10.46
CA ILE A 168 -2.38 -12.35 9.59
C ILE A 168 -2.27 -13.36 8.45
N ASP A 169 -2.31 -14.66 8.75
CA ASP A 169 -2.14 -15.72 7.75
C ASP A 169 -3.17 -15.62 6.61
N GLN A 170 -4.44 -15.52 6.95
CA GLN A 170 -5.51 -15.40 5.94
C GLN A 170 -5.47 -14.05 5.21
N CYS A 171 -5.06 -12.96 5.87
CA CYS A 171 -4.89 -11.67 5.22
C CYS A 171 -3.83 -11.73 4.13
N VAL A 172 -2.69 -12.37 4.41
CA VAL A 172 -1.63 -12.59 3.44
C VAL A 172 -2.11 -13.48 2.30
N ARG A 173 -2.83 -14.58 2.60
CA ARG A 173 -3.44 -15.45 1.57
C ARG A 173 -4.36 -14.70 0.63
N TYR A 174 -5.25 -13.85 1.16
CA TYR A 174 -6.14 -13.05 0.32
C TYR A 174 -5.37 -12.07 -0.56
N CYS A 175 -4.37 -11.40 0.00
CA CYS A 175 -3.51 -10.50 -0.79
C CYS A 175 -2.82 -11.25 -1.94
N ASP A 176 -2.23 -12.40 -1.63
CA ASP A 176 -1.51 -13.21 -2.60
C ASP A 176 -2.43 -13.77 -3.68
N GLU A 177 -3.54 -14.41 -3.28
CA GLU A 177 -4.54 -14.96 -4.18
C GLU A 177 -5.12 -13.88 -5.10
N MET A 178 -5.41 -12.69 -4.57
CA MET A 178 -5.88 -11.56 -5.36
C MET A 178 -4.85 -11.15 -6.43
N LEU A 179 -3.59 -10.98 -6.04
CA LEU A 179 -2.52 -10.53 -6.94
C LEU A 179 -2.24 -11.57 -8.04
N VAL A 180 -2.18 -12.84 -7.68
CA VAL A 180 -1.87 -13.94 -8.60
C VAL A 180 -3.09 -14.29 -9.46
N GLU A 181 -4.24 -14.59 -8.86
CA GLU A 181 -5.38 -15.14 -9.60
C GLU A 181 -6.25 -14.06 -10.25
N SER A 182 -6.49 -12.94 -9.56
CA SER A 182 -7.37 -11.88 -10.09
C SER A 182 -6.62 -10.85 -10.95
N PHE A 183 -5.36 -10.57 -10.61
CA PHE A 183 -4.52 -9.63 -11.36
C PHE A 183 -3.50 -10.30 -12.28
N GLY A 184 -3.34 -11.62 -12.23
CA GLY A 184 -2.49 -12.36 -13.16
C GLY A 184 -1.00 -12.11 -12.98
N ILE A 185 -0.57 -11.61 -11.81
CA ILE A 185 0.83 -11.31 -11.53
C ILE A 185 1.58 -12.63 -11.31
N ASP A 186 2.76 -12.77 -11.92
CA ASP A 186 3.64 -13.92 -11.69
C ASP A 186 3.98 -14.02 -10.18
N PRO A 187 3.71 -15.15 -9.52
CA PRO A 187 4.04 -15.36 -8.10
C PRO A 187 5.50 -15.07 -7.72
N ASN A 188 6.45 -15.15 -8.66
CA ASN A 188 7.88 -14.88 -8.43
C ASN A 188 8.23 -13.38 -8.47
N GLU A 189 7.34 -12.54 -8.99
CA GLU A 189 7.51 -11.08 -8.98
C GLU A 189 7.13 -10.46 -7.63
N LEU A 190 6.41 -11.19 -6.79
CA LEU A 190 5.96 -10.75 -5.47
C LEU A 190 7.08 -10.83 -4.43
N THR A 191 7.24 -9.75 -3.68
CA THR A 191 7.95 -9.76 -2.41
C THR A 191 7.11 -9.13 -1.30
N TYR A 192 7.23 -9.68 -0.10
CA TYR A 192 6.61 -9.16 1.12
C TYR A 192 7.72 -8.68 2.06
N VAL A 193 7.90 -7.37 2.18
CA VAL A 193 8.96 -6.75 2.97
C VAL A 193 8.44 -6.45 4.37
N GLU A 194 9.14 -6.94 5.40
CA GLU A 194 8.81 -6.65 6.79
C GLU A 194 9.11 -5.18 7.11
N ASN A 195 8.08 -4.40 7.43
CA ASN A 195 8.23 -2.99 7.78
C ASN A 195 7.19 -2.57 8.84
N PRO A 196 7.50 -2.66 10.15
CA PRO A 196 6.56 -2.31 11.21
C PRO A 196 5.98 -0.89 11.06
N TRP A 197 4.68 -0.77 11.27
CA TRP A 197 3.95 0.47 11.06
C TRP A 197 3.52 1.12 12.38
N SER A 198 3.53 2.46 12.40
CA SER A 198 2.94 3.24 13.49
C SER A 198 2.42 4.59 12.99
N GLY A 199 1.24 5.01 13.48
CA GLY A 199 0.60 6.27 13.15
C GLY A 199 -0.84 6.38 13.65
N GLY A 200 -1.33 7.61 13.85
CA GLY A 200 -2.72 7.86 14.22
C GLY A 200 -3.17 7.23 15.54
N GLY A 201 -2.24 7.04 16.50
CA GLY A 201 -2.50 6.43 17.80
C GLY A 201 -2.43 4.90 17.83
N ASN A 202 -2.08 4.24 16.72
CA ASN A 202 -1.98 2.78 16.65
C ASN A 202 -0.67 2.31 16.00
N ALA A 203 -0.29 1.06 16.26
CA ALA A 203 0.88 0.42 15.67
C ALA A 203 0.70 -1.10 15.51
N GLY A 204 1.59 -1.72 14.74
CA GLY A 204 1.60 -3.17 14.55
C GLY A 204 2.68 -3.65 13.57
N PRO A 205 2.97 -4.95 13.53
CA PRO A 205 3.76 -5.52 12.45
C PRO A 205 3.06 -5.27 11.11
N ALA A 206 3.84 -5.08 10.05
CA ALA A 206 3.30 -4.87 8.73
C ALA A 206 4.19 -5.42 7.62
N LEU A 207 3.57 -5.68 6.48
CA LEU A 207 4.19 -6.15 5.26
C LEU A 207 3.94 -5.15 4.14
N GLU A 208 4.99 -4.70 3.47
CA GLU A 208 4.90 -3.98 2.20
C GLU A 208 4.98 -4.98 1.06
N VAL A 209 4.00 -4.94 0.15
CA VAL A 209 3.91 -5.86 -0.98
C VAL A 209 4.44 -5.16 -2.22
N ILE A 210 5.58 -5.63 -2.72
CA ILE A 210 6.29 -5.03 -3.85
C ILE A 210 6.15 -5.93 -5.07
N VAL A 211 5.88 -5.32 -6.22
CA VAL A 211 5.77 -5.98 -7.52
C VAL A 211 6.48 -5.14 -8.57
N GLY A 212 7.43 -5.75 -9.30
CA GLY A 212 8.15 -5.07 -10.39
C GLY A 212 8.81 -3.75 -9.98
N GLY A 213 9.33 -3.66 -8.76
CA GLY A 213 9.97 -2.46 -8.21
C GLY A 213 9.02 -1.46 -7.54
N LEU A 214 7.71 -1.73 -7.52
CA LEU A 214 6.67 -0.82 -7.03
C LEU A 214 5.91 -1.43 -5.86
N GLU A 215 5.90 -0.74 -4.73
CA GLU A 215 5.01 -1.07 -3.61
C GLU A 215 3.55 -0.88 -4.04
N LEU A 216 2.79 -1.96 -4.13
CA LEU A 216 1.38 -1.95 -4.50
C LEU A 216 0.46 -1.90 -3.28
N ALA A 217 0.89 -2.50 -2.17
CA ALA A 217 0.08 -2.62 -0.97
C ALA A 217 0.90 -2.57 0.32
N THR A 218 0.23 -2.21 1.41
CA THR A 218 0.71 -2.37 2.79
C THR A 218 -0.33 -3.15 3.58
N LEU A 219 0.10 -4.19 4.29
CA LEU A 219 -0.74 -5.00 5.17
C LEU A 219 -0.28 -4.73 6.61
N VAL A 220 -1.04 -3.97 7.38
CA VAL A 220 -0.77 -3.61 8.77
C VAL A 220 -1.66 -4.45 9.68
N PHE A 221 -1.06 -5.04 10.70
CA PHE A 221 -1.75 -5.88 11.67
C PHE A 221 -1.77 -5.15 13.01
N MET A 222 -2.73 -4.24 13.15
CA MET A 222 -2.81 -3.34 14.30
C MET A 222 -3.16 -4.16 15.55
N ASN A 223 -2.23 -4.24 16.47
CA ASN A 223 -2.41 -4.88 17.77
C ASN A 223 -1.93 -3.98 18.92
N LEU A 224 -1.49 -2.75 18.63
CA LEU A 224 -0.98 -1.80 19.61
C LEU A 224 -1.71 -0.46 19.52
N GLU A 225 -2.02 0.11 20.67
CA GLU A 225 -2.55 1.47 20.83
C GLU A 225 -1.61 2.31 21.68
N GLU A 226 -1.50 3.60 21.34
CA GLU A 226 -0.74 4.57 22.13
C GLU A 226 -1.38 4.75 23.50
N HIS A 227 -0.59 4.63 24.56
CA HIS A 227 -1.05 4.73 25.93
C HIS A 227 0.09 5.19 26.86
N GLU A 228 -0.19 6.10 27.79
CA GLU A 228 0.83 6.66 28.71
C GLU A 228 1.53 5.54 29.52
N ASP A 229 0.75 4.57 30.02
CA ASP A 229 1.23 3.39 30.74
C ASP A 229 1.68 2.22 29.84
N GLY A 230 1.90 2.47 28.53
CA GLY A 230 2.34 1.46 27.59
C GLY A 230 3.75 0.95 27.89
N ASP A 231 3.96 -0.35 27.76
CA ASP A 231 5.24 -1.04 28.01
C ASP A 231 6.08 -1.24 26.74
N ILE A 232 5.53 -0.90 25.57
CA ILE A 232 6.17 -1.03 24.26
C ILE A 232 6.52 0.36 23.69
N GLU A 233 7.80 0.69 23.58
CA GLU A 233 8.23 1.96 22.99
C GLU A 233 8.46 1.86 21.47
N ILE A 234 7.76 2.69 20.68
CA ILE A 234 7.94 2.80 19.24
C ILE A 234 8.08 4.28 18.86
N LYS A 235 9.22 4.65 18.27
CA LYS A 235 9.54 6.04 17.85
C LYS A 235 9.36 7.08 18.97
N GLY A 236 9.66 6.70 20.22
CA GLY A 236 9.55 7.58 21.39
C GLY A 236 8.14 7.77 21.94
N LEU A 237 7.17 6.97 21.49
CA LEU A 237 5.81 6.90 22.04
C LEU A 237 5.61 5.52 22.70
N ASN A 238 4.82 5.50 23.77
CA ASN A 238 4.49 4.29 24.52
C ASN A 238 3.20 3.67 23.97
N TYR A 239 3.23 2.35 23.81
CA TYR A 239 2.12 1.55 23.31
C TYR A 239 1.83 0.39 24.26
N ARG A 240 0.58 -0.07 24.25
CA ARG A 240 0.14 -1.32 24.89
C ARG A 240 -0.65 -2.16 23.89
N GLU A 241 -0.84 -3.44 24.22
CA GLU A 241 -1.67 -4.33 23.41
C GLU A 241 -3.15 -3.91 23.43
N MET A 242 -3.78 -3.97 22.25
CA MET A 242 -5.19 -3.67 22.05
C MET A 242 -6.06 -4.90 22.26
N ASP A 243 -7.22 -4.72 22.91
CA ASP A 243 -8.26 -5.75 22.97
C ASP A 243 -8.92 -5.99 21.59
N LEU A 244 -9.09 -4.91 20.81
CA LEU A 244 -9.59 -4.97 19.45
C LEU A 244 -8.41 -4.97 18.46
N GLN A 245 -8.07 -6.14 17.95
CA GLN A 245 -7.02 -6.33 16.95
C GLN A 245 -7.58 -6.15 15.54
N ILE A 246 -6.89 -5.39 14.69
CA ILE A 246 -7.46 -4.93 13.41
C ILE A 246 -6.55 -5.28 12.24
N ILE A 247 -7.13 -5.86 11.20
CA ILE A 247 -6.50 -5.96 9.88
C ILE A 247 -6.70 -4.61 9.18
N ASP A 248 -5.61 -3.87 9.01
CA ASP A 248 -5.55 -2.61 8.28
C ASP A 248 -4.75 -2.79 6.99
N THR A 249 -5.44 -2.84 5.86
CA THR A 249 -4.77 -2.97 4.56
C THR A 249 -4.93 -1.70 3.74
N GLY A 250 -3.94 -1.41 2.92
CA GLY A 250 -3.97 -0.29 1.98
C GLY A 250 -3.36 -0.67 0.64
N TYR A 251 -4.15 -0.60 -0.42
CA TYR A 251 -3.78 -0.91 -1.79
C TYR A 251 -3.95 0.35 -2.64
N GLY A 252 -2.88 0.84 -3.24
CA GLY A 252 -2.93 2.09 -4.01
C GLY A 252 -3.57 1.89 -5.39
N LEU A 253 -4.84 2.28 -5.57
CA LEU A 253 -5.57 2.09 -6.84
C LEU A 253 -4.78 2.62 -8.04
N GLU A 254 -4.24 3.83 -7.94
CA GLU A 254 -3.48 4.45 -9.01
C GLU A 254 -2.17 3.72 -9.31
N ARG A 255 -1.53 3.09 -8.31
CA ARG A 255 -0.32 2.29 -8.51
C ARG A 255 -0.64 0.99 -9.24
N PHE A 256 -1.75 0.33 -8.90
CA PHE A 256 -2.27 -0.82 -9.65
C PHE A 256 -2.57 -0.44 -11.10
N CYS A 257 -3.25 0.69 -11.33
CA CYS A 257 -3.50 1.21 -12.68
C CYS A 257 -2.19 1.45 -13.44
N TRP A 258 -1.18 1.98 -12.77
CA TRP A 258 0.12 2.24 -13.40
C TRP A 258 0.87 0.95 -13.77
N ALA A 259 0.86 -0.04 -12.88
CA ALA A 259 1.40 -1.38 -13.13
C ALA A 259 0.71 -2.07 -14.31
N ALA A 260 -0.60 -1.89 -14.46
CA ALA A 260 -1.39 -2.42 -15.57
C ALA A 260 -1.22 -1.65 -16.89
N ALA A 261 -0.95 -0.35 -16.82
CA ALA A 261 -0.78 0.48 -18.01
C ALA A 261 0.66 0.46 -18.56
N GLY A 262 1.67 0.22 -17.70
CA GLY A 262 3.08 0.26 -18.08
C GLY A 262 3.54 1.62 -18.63
N THR A 263 2.84 2.71 -18.31
CA THR A 263 3.16 4.05 -18.80
C THR A 263 4.43 4.61 -18.13
N PRO A 264 5.07 5.67 -18.68
CA PRO A 264 6.25 6.26 -18.06
C PRO A 264 6.03 6.78 -16.64
N THR A 265 4.84 7.28 -16.32
CA THR A 265 4.48 7.75 -14.98
C THR A 265 3.05 7.35 -14.64
N ILE A 266 2.74 7.36 -13.34
CA ILE A 266 1.38 7.16 -12.82
C ILE A 266 0.40 8.15 -13.44
N TYR A 267 0.82 9.40 -13.68
CA TYR A 267 -0.02 10.46 -14.23
C TYR A 267 -0.45 10.18 -15.67
N ASP A 268 0.43 9.60 -16.48
CA ASP A 268 0.09 9.19 -17.84
C ASP A 268 -0.89 8.01 -17.84
N ALA A 269 -0.90 7.17 -16.78
CA ALA A 269 -1.87 6.09 -16.63
C ALA A 269 -3.26 6.61 -16.23
N ILE A 270 -3.33 7.51 -15.23
CA ILE A 270 -4.60 7.88 -14.58
C ILE A 270 -5.21 9.20 -15.06
N TYR A 271 -4.41 10.11 -15.62
CA TYR A 271 -4.87 11.42 -16.14
C TYR A 271 -4.32 11.70 -17.55
N PRO A 272 -4.44 10.76 -18.52
CA PRO A 272 -3.82 10.89 -19.84
C PRO A 272 -4.30 12.15 -20.59
N GLU A 273 -5.58 12.49 -20.45
CA GLU A 273 -6.19 13.67 -21.10
C GLU A 273 -5.64 14.97 -20.54
N SER A 274 -5.66 15.14 -19.21
CA SER A 274 -5.15 16.32 -18.51
C SER A 274 -3.67 16.54 -18.79
N VAL A 275 -2.87 15.46 -18.73
CA VAL A 275 -1.43 15.52 -19.03
C VAL A 275 -1.20 15.93 -20.48
N THR A 276 -1.95 15.37 -21.42
CA THR A 276 -1.86 15.73 -22.84
C THR A 276 -2.27 17.18 -23.09
N TRP A 277 -3.35 17.63 -22.46
CA TRP A 277 -3.83 19.00 -22.56
C TRP A 277 -2.80 20.00 -22.02
N LEU A 278 -2.24 19.77 -20.84
CA LEU A 278 -1.20 20.64 -20.25
C LEU A 278 0.07 20.67 -21.11
N LYS A 279 0.52 19.52 -21.63
CA LYS A 279 1.68 19.45 -22.55
C LYS A 279 1.46 20.30 -23.81
N LYS A 280 0.24 20.27 -24.38
CA LYS A 280 -0.13 21.10 -25.54
C LYS A 280 -0.15 22.59 -25.17
N LEU A 281 -0.79 22.96 -24.07
CA LEU A 281 -0.88 24.34 -23.60
C LEU A 281 0.50 24.96 -23.36
N ALA A 282 1.42 24.19 -22.77
CA ALA A 282 2.78 24.64 -22.50
C ALA A 282 3.74 24.57 -23.71
N SER A 283 3.26 24.20 -24.90
CA SER A 283 4.10 23.97 -26.09
C SER A 283 5.29 23.02 -25.83
N PHE A 284 5.08 22.01 -24.99
CA PHE A 284 6.15 21.11 -24.53
C PHE A 284 6.64 20.22 -25.69
N LYS A 285 7.87 20.45 -26.16
CA LYS A 285 8.50 19.65 -27.22
C LYS A 285 9.02 18.33 -26.65
N LYS A 286 8.65 17.21 -27.27
CA LYS A 286 9.01 15.86 -26.83
C LYS A 286 10.51 15.60 -27.00
N THR A 287 11.31 15.69 -25.94
CA THR A 287 12.74 15.33 -25.98
C THR A 287 12.89 13.81 -26.03
N ARG A 288 13.23 13.28 -27.21
CA ARG A 288 12.88 11.91 -27.65
C ARG A 288 13.68 10.74 -27.04
N ARG A 289 14.61 10.94 -26.09
CA ARG A 289 15.52 9.85 -25.65
C ARG A 289 15.82 9.70 -24.15
N ARG A 290 15.47 10.65 -23.27
CA ARG A 290 15.83 10.59 -21.84
C ARG A 290 14.71 10.15 -20.88
N SER A 291 13.46 10.07 -21.35
CA SER A 291 12.31 9.91 -20.44
C SER A 291 12.12 8.49 -19.88
N ARG A 292 12.23 7.42 -20.69
CA ARG A 292 11.97 6.05 -20.19
C ARG A 292 13.02 5.54 -19.20
N TYR A 293 14.31 5.78 -19.48
CA TYR A 293 15.38 5.47 -18.52
C TYR A 293 15.22 6.25 -17.22
N PHE A 294 14.93 7.56 -17.31
CA PHE A 294 14.71 8.37 -16.10
C PHE A 294 13.51 7.87 -15.29
N CYS A 295 12.42 7.47 -15.94
CA CYS A 295 11.26 6.92 -15.25
C CYS A 295 11.53 5.55 -14.61
N ARG A 296 12.25 4.64 -15.29
CA ARG A 296 12.59 3.31 -14.76
C ARG A 296 13.49 3.36 -13.52
N TYR A 297 14.40 4.34 -13.44
CA TYR A 297 15.41 4.43 -12.37
C TYR A 297 15.23 5.60 -11.40
N GLY A 298 14.47 6.65 -11.77
CA GLY A 298 14.31 7.88 -10.99
C GLY A 298 13.31 7.78 -9.83
N GLY A 299 12.51 6.72 -9.80
CA GLY A 299 11.56 6.45 -8.74
C GLY A 299 12.11 5.62 -7.57
N SER A 300 13.32 5.08 -7.60
CA SER A 300 13.81 4.30 -6.45
C SER A 300 13.76 5.14 -5.16
N PRO A 301 13.04 4.70 -4.11
CA PRO A 301 12.71 5.51 -2.93
C PRO A 301 13.93 6.10 -2.23
N ARG A 302 15.08 5.43 -2.27
CA ARG A 302 16.26 5.81 -1.50
C ARG A 302 17.28 6.66 -2.26
N ARG A 303 17.20 6.79 -3.60
CA ARG A 303 18.10 7.72 -4.33
C ARG A 303 17.76 9.20 -4.10
N ASN A 304 16.49 9.51 -3.84
CA ASN A 304 16.03 10.90 -3.66
C ASN A 304 16.21 11.45 -2.23
N PHE A 305 16.52 10.61 -1.24
CA PHE A 305 16.75 11.04 0.15
C PHE A 305 18.21 11.31 0.51
N GLN A 306 19.18 10.83 -0.29
CA GLN A 306 20.60 11.09 -0.05
C GLN A 306 21.08 12.46 -0.53
N THR A 307 20.31 13.15 -1.38
CA THR A 307 20.69 14.47 -1.91
C THR A 307 20.15 15.65 -1.09
N SER A 308 19.34 15.43 -0.05
CA SER A 308 18.75 16.49 0.78
C SER A 308 19.29 16.57 2.23
N ARG A 309 20.30 15.77 2.59
CA ARG A 309 20.95 15.84 3.93
C ARG A 309 22.29 16.60 3.97
N ASN A 310 22.67 17.28 2.88
CA ASN A 310 23.88 18.13 2.84
C ASN A 310 23.56 19.59 2.46
N SER A 311 22.64 20.21 3.19
CA SER A 311 22.64 21.68 3.31
C SER A 311 22.21 22.04 4.72
N GLU A 312 23.21 22.17 5.59
CA GLU A 312 23.16 23.00 6.78
C GLU A 312 22.70 24.42 6.36
N TYR A 313 21.62 24.91 6.98
CA TYR A 313 21.46 26.22 7.64
C TYR A 313 20.07 26.28 8.27
#